data_AF-A0A151STX6-F1
#
_entry.id   AF-A0A151STX6-F1
#
_cell.length_a   1.000
_cell.length_b   1.000
_cell.length_c   1.000
_cell.angle_alpha   90.00
_cell.angle_beta   90.00
_cell.angle_gamma   90.00
#
_symmetry.space_group_name_H-M   'P 1'
#
loop_
_entity.id
_entity.type
_entity.pdbx_description
1 polymer ?
#
loop_
_entity_poly.entity_id
_entity_poly.type
_entity_poly.pdbx_seq_one_letter_code
_entity_poly.pdbx_strand_id
1 'polypeptide(L)'
;MAKEEGCMFSPLFPEVFEPITFTFEKGVGQKFCQPSGTGIDLGFFELDDLSRPFSPEDDEFPLVICAETSSNYALDATPHMQITQAVLEKSNDIGPFNVKVVRQLLWINDVCYELKELYGAATDFYDDNDSEEECVCAICMTESNDTAILPCRHMVSYLVKPT
;
A
#
# COMPACT_ATOMS: atom_id res chain seq x y z
N MET A 1 1.37 -13.62 -6.12
CA MET A 1 2.02 -13.72 -4.78
C MET A 1 0.93 -14.08 -3.79
N ALA A 2 1.12 -15.09 -2.95
CA ALA A 2 0.22 -15.37 -1.83
C ALA A 2 0.65 -14.54 -0.62
N LYS A 3 -0.31 -14.03 0.15
CA LYS A 3 -0.06 -13.47 1.47
C LYS A 3 0.00 -14.59 2.51
N GLU A 4 1.03 -14.54 3.34
CA GLU A 4 1.24 -15.44 4.47
C GLU A 4 0.98 -14.72 5.81
N GLU A 5 1.17 -15.43 6.92
CA GLU A 5 1.16 -14.82 8.25
C GLU A 5 2.24 -13.72 8.37
N GLY A 6 1.97 -12.71 9.19
CA GLY A 6 2.95 -11.64 9.47
C GLY A 6 3.31 -10.75 8.28
N CYS A 7 2.42 -10.61 7.29
CA CYS A 7 2.64 -9.78 6.08
C CYS A 7 3.82 -10.23 5.21
N MET A 8 4.14 -11.53 5.26
CA MET A 8 5.04 -12.15 4.30
C MET A 8 4.31 -12.46 3.00
N PHE A 9 5.05 -12.44 1.88
CA PHE A 9 4.49 -12.76 0.57
C PHE A 9 5.37 -13.80 -0.12
N SER A 10 4.74 -14.86 -0.64
CA SER A 10 5.44 -15.91 -1.37
C SER A 10 4.97 -16.00 -2.83
N PRO A 11 5.85 -16.36 -3.78
CA PRO A 11 5.43 -16.63 -5.15
C PRO A 11 4.49 -17.84 -5.18
N LEU A 12 3.35 -17.71 -5.85
CA LEU A 12 2.43 -18.83 -6.10
C LEU A 12 3.05 -19.89 -7.02
N PHE A 13 3.94 -19.45 -7.91
CA PHE A 13 4.65 -20.30 -8.87
C PHE A 13 6.17 -20.04 -8.80
N PRO A 14 6.87 -20.51 -7.74
CA PRO A 14 8.30 -20.23 -7.54
C PRO A 14 9.19 -20.74 -8.66
N GLU A 15 8.76 -21.80 -9.35
CA GLU A 15 9.49 -22.42 -10.46
C GLU A 15 9.46 -21.58 -11.75
N VAL A 16 8.49 -20.67 -11.86
CA VAL A 16 8.25 -19.86 -13.06
C VAL A 16 8.73 -18.43 -12.87
N PHE A 17 8.74 -17.93 -11.63
CA PHE A 17 9.08 -16.54 -11.33
C PHE A 17 10.05 -16.44 -10.16
N GLU A 18 11.28 -16.02 -10.45
CA GLU A 18 12.29 -15.69 -9.44
C GLU A 18 12.19 -14.19 -9.09
N PRO A 19 12.00 -13.81 -7.80
CA PRO A 19 11.97 -12.42 -7.40
C PRO A 19 13.29 -11.69 -7.72
N ILE A 20 13.18 -10.49 -8.29
CA ILE A 20 14.34 -9.67 -8.61
C ILE A 20 14.60 -8.69 -7.47
N THR A 21 15.83 -8.69 -6.98
CA THR A 21 16.26 -7.85 -5.85
C THR A 21 17.29 -6.82 -6.29
N PHE A 22 17.13 -5.58 -5.82
CA PHE A 22 18.06 -4.49 -6.06
C PHE A 22 18.52 -3.89 -4.73
N THR A 23 19.82 -3.71 -4.57
CA THR A 23 20.41 -3.10 -3.37
C THR A 23 20.63 -1.60 -3.58
N PHE A 24 20.33 -0.83 -2.54
CA PHE A 24 20.49 0.63 -2.52
C PHE A 24 21.42 1.04 -1.39
N GLU A 25 22.26 2.05 -1.64
CA GLU A 25 23.05 2.69 -0.59
C GLU A 25 22.15 3.47 0.37
N LYS A 26 22.61 3.71 1.60
CA LYS A 26 21.83 4.52 2.55
C LYS A 26 21.66 5.95 2.02
N GLY A 27 20.42 6.39 1.85
CA GLY A 27 20.13 7.74 1.39
C GLY A 27 18.64 8.02 1.22
N VAL A 28 18.29 9.31 1.15
CA VAL A 28 16.92 9.79 0.89
C VAL A 28 16.74 10.14 -0.60
N GLY A 29 15.50 10.10 -1.08
CA GLY A 29 15.17 10.49 -2.46
C GLY A 29 15.67 9.52 -3.53
N GLN A 30 15.94 8.26 -3.15
CA GLN A 30 16.34 7.21 -4.08
C GLN A 30 15.19 6.89 -5.03
N LYS A 31 15.53 6.67 -6.30
CA LYS A 31 14.56 6.34 -7.34
C LYS A 31 14.88 4.95 -7.87
N PHE A 32 13.84 4.15 -8.03
CA PHE A 32 13.92 2.85 -8.67
C PHE A 32 13.22 2.90 -10.02
N CYS A 33 13.85 2.29 -11.02
CA CYS A 33 13.25 2.00 -12.31
C CYS A 33 13.75 0.62 -12.73
N GLN A 34 12.83 -0.32 -12.90
CA GLN A 34 13.19 -1.68 -13.31
C GLN A 34 13.62 -1.68 -14.78
N PRO A 35 14.77 -2.31 -15.13
CA PRO A 35 15.20 -2.41 -16.51
C PRO A 35 14.18 -3.14 -17.40
N SER A 36 13.93 -2.61 -18.60
CA SER A 36 13.03 -3.22 -19.58
C SER A 36 13.39 -4.69 -19.85
N GLY A 37 12.39 -5.56 -19.90
CA GLY A 37 12.58 -7.01 -20.13
C GLY A 37 12.93 -7.82 -18.88
N THR A 38 13.19 -7.16 -17.75
CA THR A 38 13.30 -7.83 -16.44
C THR A 38 12.02 -7.70 -15.60
N GLY A 39 11.10 -6.82 -16.03
CA GLY A 39 9.80 -6.57 -15.40
C GLY A 39 8.87 -7.78 -15.39
N ILE A 40 7.91 -7.77 -14.47
CA ILE A 40 6.71 -8.59 -14.62
C ILE A 40 5.95 -8.11 -15.87
N ASP A 41 5.51 -9.04 -16.70
CA ASP A 41 4.60 -8.73 -17.80
C ASP A 41 3.17 -8.74 -17.26
N LEU A 42 2.60 -7.55 -17.10
CA LEU A 42 1.23 -7.39 -16.60
C LEU A 42 0.17 -7.88 -17.60
N GLY A 43 0.55 -8.11 -18.87
CA GLY A 43 -0.35 -8.68 -19.88
C GLY A 43 -0.76 -10.13 -19.62
N PHE A 44 -0.11 -10.81 -18.66
CA PHE A 44 -0.52 -12.15 -18.22
C PHE A 44 -1.76 -12.14 -17.32
N PHE A 45 -2.12 -11.00 -16.73
CA PHE A 45 -3.28 -10.87 -15.85
C PHE A 45 -4.45 -10.25 -16.60
N GLU A 46 -5.67 -10.64 -16.24
CA GLU A 46 -6.85 -9.96 -16.74
C GLU A 46 -6.92 -8.54 -16.16
N LEU A 47 -7.35 -7.57 -16.96
CA LEU A 47 -7.42 -6.18 -16.53
C LEU A 47 -8.36 -5.98 -15.34
N ASP A 48 -9.42 -6.78 -15.27
CA ASP A 48 -10.39 -6.76 -14.17
C ASP A 48 -9.74 -7.21 -12.85
N ASP A 49 -8.82 -8.18 -12.90
CA ASP A 49 -8.05 -8.63 -11.72
C ASP A 49 -7.07 -7.54 -11.23
N LEU A 50 -6.55 -6.72 -12.15
CA LEU A 50 -5.63 -5.63 -11.80
C LEU A 50 -6.36 -4.37 -11.29
N SER A 51 -7.62 -4.18 -11.68
CA SER A 51 -8.40 -2.96 -11.41
C SER A 51 -9.40 -3.11 -10.25
N ARG A 52 -9.74 -4.35 -9.85
CA ARG A 52 -10.64 -4.61 -8.73
C ARG A 52 -9.98 -4.23 -7.39
N PRO A 53 -10.68 -3.48 -6.52
CA PRO A 53 -10.24 -3.29 -5.14
C PRO A 53 -10.09 -4.62 -4.41
N PHE A 54 -8.99 -4.80 -3.70
CA PHE A 54 -8.77 -6.00 -2.88
C PHE A 54 -9.79 -6.07 -1.74
N SER A 55 -10.40 -7.23 -1.59
CA SER A 55 -11.20 -7.62 -0.43
C SER A 55 -10.30 -8.20 0.68
N PRO A 56 -10.75 -8.20 1.95
CA PRO A 56 -9.98 -8.79 3.05
C PRO A 56 -9.75 -10.31 2.92
N GLU A 57 -10.54 -10.97 2.09
CA GLU A 57 -10.49 -12.40 1.77
C GLU A 57 -9.59 -12.72 0.57
N ASP A 58 -9.11 -11.70 -0.15
CA ASP A 58 -8.12 -11.89 -1.21
C ASP A 58 -6.73 -12.15 -0.59
N ASP A 59 -6.21 -13.36 -0.80
CA ASP A 59 -4.86 -13.76 -0.40
C ASP A 59 -3.86 -13.75 -1.57
N GLU A 60 -4.32 -13.42 -2.79
CA GLU A 60 -3.51 -13.43 -4.01
C GLU A 60 -3.29 -12.03 -4.59
N PHE A 61 -2.03 -11.71 -4.88
CA PHE A 61 -1.59 -10.40 -5.36
C PHE A 61 -0.81 -10.54 -6.68
N PRO A 62 -1.27 -9.92 -7.79
CA PRO A 62 -0.59 -9.98 -9.09
C PRO A 62 0.83 -9.41 -9.06
N LEU A 63 1.04 -8.33 -8.30
CA LEU A 63 2.32 -7.64 -8.15
C LEU A 63 2.52 -7.22 -6.69
N VAL A 64 3.69 -7.55 -6.14
CA VAL A 64 4.14 -7.07 -4.83
C VAL A 64 5.52 -6.45 -4.99
N ILE A 65 5.70 -5.23 -4.49
CA ILE A 65 6.98 -4.53 -4.45
C ILE A 65 7.37 -4.39 -2.98
N CYS A 66 8.44 -5.07 -2.58
CA CYS A 66 8.96 -5.01 -1.22
C CYS A 66 10.19 -4.10 -1.17
N ALA A 67 10.18 -3.18 -0.21
CA ALA A 67 11.35 -2.38 0.15
C ALA A 67 11.65 -2.63 1.63
N GLU A 68 12.81 -3.20 1.91
CA GLU A 68 13.24 -3.61 3.24
C GLU A 68 14.59 -3.01 3.60
N THR A 69 14.86 -2.88 4.90
CA THR A 69 16.15 -2.45 5.41
C THR A 69 16.99 -3.66 5.77
N SER A 70 18.21 -3.75 5.25
CA SER A 70 19.21 -4.75 5.67
C SER A 70 19.81 -4.39 7.03
N SER A 71 19.02 -4.45 8.10
CA SER A 71 19.53 -4.23 9.46
C SER A 71 20.08 -5.53 10.05
N ASN A 72 21.38 -5.57 10.30
CA ASN A 72 22.06 -6.66 11.01
C ASN A 72 21.81 -6.66 12.54
N TYR A 73 20.96 -5.75 13.02
CA TYR A 73 20.72 -5.50 14.45
C TYR A 73 19.22 -5.42 14.72
N ALA A 74 18.57 -6.56 14.95
CA ALA A 74 17.45 -6.70 15.89
C ALA A 74 16.93 -8.14 15.81
N LEU A 75 17.37 -8.98 16.73
CA LEU A 75 16.80 -10.31 16.94
C LEU A 75 15.45 -10.25 17.69
N ASP A 76 15.00 -9.07 18.13
CA ASP A 76 13.89 -8.93 19.10
C ASP A 76 12.90 -7.77 18.83
N ALA A 77 12.96 -7.09 17.68
CA ALA A 77 12.01 -6.00 17.36
C ALA A 77 10.98 -6.46 16.32
N THR A 78 9.69 -6.38 16.64
CA THR A 78 8.62 -6.59 15.66
C THR A 78 8.78 -5.60 14.51
N PRO A 79 8.84 -6.07 13.25
CA PRO A 79 9.06 -5.21 12.11
C PRO A 79 7.93 -4.19 11.99
N HIS A 80 8.28 -2.92 11.82
CA HIS A 80 7.32 -1.90 11.45
C HIS A 80 7.19 -1.93 9.94
N MET A 81 5.99 -2.16 9.44
CA MET A 81 5.73 -2.28 7.99
C MET A 81 4.68 -1.28 7.58
N GLN A 82 4.85 -0.72 6.39
CA GLN A 82 3.84 0.10 5.76
C GLN A 82 3.48 -0.53 4.41
N ILE A 83 2.19 -0.77 4.21
CA ILE A 83 1.66 -1.39 3.01
C ILE A 83 0.79 -0.36 2.30
N THR A 84 1.01 -0.19 1.02
CA THR A 84 0.14 0.61 0.15
C THR A 84 -0.48 -0.33 -0.86
N GLN A 85 -1.79 -0.50 -0.78
CA GLN A 85 -2.56 -1.26 -1.77
C GLN A 85 -3.06 -0.30 -2.84
N ALA A 86 -2.82 -0.67 -4.09
CA ALA A 86 -3.22 0.11 -5.24
C ALA A 86 -3.74 -0.81 -6.34
N VAL A 87 -4.65 -0.27 -7.15
CA VAL A 87 -5.17 -0.91 -8.35
C VAL A 87 -4.58 -0.24 -9.59
N LEU A 88 -4.47 -1.01 -10.67
CA LEU A 88 -4.03 -0.52 -11.96
C LEU A 88 -5.24 -0.34 -12.86
N GLU A 89 -5.50 0.91 -13.23
CA GLU A 89 -6.57 1.26 -14.16
C GLU A 89 -5.97 1.50 -15.54
N LYS A 90 -6.66 1.09 -16.60
CA LYS A 90 -6.20 1.39 -17.96
C LYS A 90 -6.15 2.89 -18.16
N SER A 91 -4.99 3.39 -18.59
CA SER A 91 -4.82 4.82 -18.90
C SER A 91 -5.09 5.08 -20.37
N ASN A 92 -5.66 6.24 -20.67
CA ASN A 92 -5.82 6.74 -22.03
C ASN A 92 -4.70 7.74 -22.41
N ASP A 93 -3.74 7.99 -21.50
CA ASP A 93 -2.72 9.03 -21.61
C ASP A 93 -1.32 8.46 -21.94
N ILE A 94 -0.26 8.97 -21.27
CA ILE A 94 1.17 8.79 -21.61
C ILE A 94 1.70 7.36 -21.33
N GLY A 95 0.87 6.46 -20.79
CA GLY A 95 1.25 5.08 -20.47
C GLY A 95 0.08 4.10 -20.50
N PRO A 96 0.34 2.80 -20.34
CA PRO A 96 -0.70 1.77 -20.40
C PRO A 96 -1.62 1.75 -19.16
N PHE A 97 -1.11 2.19 -18.00
CA PHE A 97 -1.82 2.11 -16.72
C PHE A 97 -1.66 3.38 -15.89
N ASN A 98 -2.71 3.72 -15.14
CA ASN A 98 -2.71 4.63 -14.01
C ASN A 98 -2.73 3.81 -12.72
N VAL A 99 -2.03 4.28 -11.68
CA VAL A 99 -2.02 3.64 -10.36
C VAL A 99 -2.92 4.43 -9.42
N LYS A 100 -3.92 3.77 -8.85
CA LYS A 100 -4.84 4.36 -7.88
C LYS A 100 -4.65 3.69 -6.52
N VAL A 101 -4.22 4.46 -5.52
CA VAL A 101 -4.13 3.97 -4.14
C VAL A 101 -5.54 3.78 -3.59
N VAL A 102 -5.81 2.59 -3.06
CA VAL A 102 -7.11 2.21 -2.50
C VAL A 102 -7.06 2.15 -0.98
N ARG A 103 -5.95 1.65 -0.43
CA ARG A 103 -5.81 1.44 1.01
C ARG A 103 -4.36 1.59 1.43
N GLN A 104 -4.14 2.13 2.63
CA GLN A 104 -2.83 2.18 3.26
C GLN A 104 -2.91 1.57 4.65
N LEU A 105 -1.97 0.69 4.97
CA LEU A 105 -1.90 -0.03 6.22
C LEU A 105 -0.54 0.22 6.89
N LEU A 106 -0.57 0.29 8.22
CA LEU A 106 0.59 0.44 9.06
C LEU A 106 0.58 -0.67 10.11
N TRP A 107 1.60 -1.52 10.07
CA TRP A 107 1.81 -2.59 11.02
C TRP A 107 2.86 -2.19 12.05
N ILE A 108 2.46 -2.13 13.32
CA ILE A 108 3.31 -1.76 14.45
C ILE A 108 2.99 -2.68 15.61
N ASN A 109 4.00 -3.36 16.17
CA ASN A 109 3.87 -4.26 17.32
C ASN A 109 2.70 -5.26 17.15
N ASP A 110 2.64 -5.93 15.99
CA ASP A 110 1.61 -6.90 15.61
C ASP A 110 0.17 -6.35 15.50
N VAL A 111 -0.01 -5.03 15.54
CA VAL A 111 -1.29 -4.36 15.30
C VAL A 111 -1.28 -3.70 13.93
N CYS A 112 -2.32 -3.97 13.13
CA CYS A 112 -2.54 -3.37 11.83
C CYS A 112 -3.50 -2.19 11.93
N TYR A 113 -3.02 -1.00 11.60
CA TYR A 113 -3.81 0.23 11.50
C TYR A 113 -4.09 0.57 10.05
N GLU A 114 -5.33 0.93 9.72
CA GLU A 114 -5.66 1.51 8.43
C GLU A 114 -5.44 3.03 8.47
N LEU A 115 -4.63 3.54 7.56
CA LEU A 115 -4.35 4.97 7.44
C LEU A 115 -5.43 5.62 6.58
N LYS A 116 -6.14 6.59 7.16
CA LYS A 116 -7.08 7.45 6.44
C LYS A 116 -6.56 8.89 6.45
N GLU A 117 -6.54 9.53 5.28
CA GLU A 117 -6.15 10.94 5.18
C GLU A 117 -7.22 11.83 5.84
N LEU A 118 -6.88 12.41 6.99
CA LEU A 118 -7.81 13.27 7.74
C LEU A 118 -7.97 14.67 7.13
N TYR A 119 -7.04 15.11 6.26
CA TYR A 119 -7.07 16.43 5.62
C TYR A 119 -7.25 16.28 4.11
N GLY A 120 -8.48 15.93 3.73
CA GLY A 120 -8.92 15.71 2.35
C GLY A 120 -10.36 15.17 2.28
N ALA A 121 -10.80 14.45 3.32
CA ALA A 121 -12.14 13.89 3.43
C ALA A 121 -13.25 14.90 3.80
N ALA A 122 -13.09 16.19 3.55
CA ALA A 122 -14.17 17.16 3.83
C ALA A 122 -15.35 17.06 2.85
N THR A 123 -15.25 16.25 1.79
CA THR A 123 -16.30 16.11 0.77
C THR A 123 -17.10 14.82 0.82
N ASP A 124 -16.62 13.75 1.46
CA ASP A 124 -17.26 12.43 1.36
C ASP A 124 -17.93 11.95 2.66
N PHE A 125 -17.78 12.71 3.77
CA PHE A 125 -18.57 12.49 4.99
C PHE A 125 -20.00 13.07 4.91
N TYR A 126 -20.38 13.61 3.76
CA TYR A 126 -21.64 14.33 3.56
C TYR A 126 -22.45 13.82 2.36
N ASP A 127 -22.30 12.55 1.98
CA ASP A 127 -23.23 11.95 1.02
C ASP A 127 -23.87 10.66 1.56
N ASP A 128 -25.02 10.89 2.19
CA ASP A 128 -26.25 10.11 2.07
C ASP A 128 -26.29 8.67 2.64
N ASN A 129 -26.36 8.57 3.98
CA ASN A 129 -27.51 7.89 4.59
C ASN A 129 -27.62 8.22 6.08
N ASP A 130 -28.83 8.61 6.49
CA ASP A 130 -29.31 8.69 7.85
C ASP A 130 -29.07 7.36 8.60
N SER A 131 -27.98 7.27 9.34
CA SER A 131 -27.74 6.21 10.33
C SER A 131 -27.07 6.85 11.54
N GLU A 132 -27.92 7.23 12.47
CA GLU A 132 -27.63 7.93 13.72
C GLU A 132 -26.90 7.04 14.74
N GLU A 133 -25.71 6.51 14.43
CA GLU A 133 -24.87 5.82 15.43
C GLU A 133 -23.39 6.28 15.36
N GLU A 134 -23.14 7.38 16.09
CA GLU A 134 -21.94 7.78 16.85
C GLU A 134 -20.54 7.54 16.23
N CYS A 135 -20.16 8.44 15.33
CA CYS A 135 -18.77 8.70 14.96
C CYS A 135 -18.20 9.82 15.85
N VAL A 136 -17.49 9.51 16.95
CA VAL A 136 -17.03 10.53 17.94
C VAL A 136 -15.52 10.79 17.93
N CYS A 137 -15.14 12.00 18.33
CA CYS A 137 -14.05 12.77 17.72
C CYS A 137 -12.76 12.85 18.57
N ALA A 138 -11.59 12.61 17.95
CA ALA A 138 -10.28 12.55 18.61
C ALA A 138 -9.67 13.90 19.04
N ILE A 139 -10.35 15.01 18.81
CA ILE A 139 -9.97 16.30 19.39
C ILE A 139 -11.02 16.77 20.40
N CYS A 140 -12.27 16.33 20.25
CA CYS A 140 -13.45 17.04 20.76
C CYS A 140 -14.40 16.23 21.68
N MET A 141 -13.97 15.09 22.21
CA MET A 141 -14.25 14.75 23.63
C MET A 141 -15.65 14.21 24.02
N THR A 142 -16.07 13.01 23.57
CA THR A 142 -17.07 12.20 24.34
C THR A 142 -17.09 10.67 24.15
N GLU A 143 -16.82 10.05 23.00
CA GLU A 143 -16.76 8.56 22.87
C GLU A 143 -15.92 8.07 21.66
N SER A 144 -15.78 6.76 21.43
CA SER A 144 -14.54 6.12 20.91
C SER A 144 -14.18 6.31 19.43
N ASN A 145 -12.94 6.71 19.18
CA ASN A 145 -12.22 6.53 17.90
C ASN A 145 -10.77 6.08 18.16
N ASP A 146 -10.44 4.83 17.83
CA ASP A 146 -9.07 4.24 17.88
C ASP A 146 -8.23 4.69 16.66
N THR A 147 -8.16 6.01 16.45
CA THR A 147 -7.50 6.60 15.29
C THR A 147 -6.12 7.12 15.66
N ALA A 148 -5.05 6.53 15.11
CA ALA A 148 -3.70 7.05 15.24
C ALA A 148 -3.47 8.23 14.28
N ILE A 149 -3.18 9.42 14.82
CA ILE A 149 -2.87 10.62 14.03
C ILE A 149 -1.35 10.69 13.83
N LEU A 150 -0.89 10.54 12.59
CA LEU A 150 0.52 10.69 12.25
C LEU A 150 0.83 12.16 11.91
N PRO A 151 1.76 12.82 12.63
CA PRO A 151 1.97 14.27 12.55
C PRO A 151 2.74 14.76 11.31
N CYS A 152 3.11 13.89 10.35
CA CYS A 152 3.82 14.37 9.16
C CYS A 152 3.57 13.56 7.88
N ARG A 153 3.39 14.29 6.76
CA ARG A 153 3.33 13.78 5.37
C ARG A 153 4.68 13.28 4.83
N HIS A 154 5.59 12.85 5.71
CA HIS A 154 6.92 12.35 5.30
C HIS A 154 6.89 10.88 4.83
N MET A 155 5.70 10.29 4.84
CA MET A 155 5.40 8.99 4.27
C MET A 155 5.29 9.15 2.74
N VAL A 156 6.38 8.83 2.05
CA VAL A 156 6.62 8.83 0.59
C VAL A 156 5.47 9.39 -0.25
N SER A 157 5.49 10.71 -0.48
CA SER A 157 4.68 11.32 -1.52
C SER A 157 5.26 10.96 -2.88
N TYR A 158 4.51 10.22 -3.69
CA TYR A 158 4.79 10.13 -5.12
C TYR A 158 4.58 11.52 -5.73
N LEU A 159 5.68 12.25 -5.95
CA LEU A 159 5.67 13.44 -6.79
C LEU A 159 5.58 12.99 -8.25
N VAL A 160 4.38 12.89 -8.79
CA VAL A 160 4.17 13.01 -10.23
C VAL A 160 4.47 14.47 -10.57
N LYS A 161 5.65 14.73 -11.13
CA LYS A 161 5.95 16.05 -11.70
C LYS A 161 5.29 16.14 -13.07
N PRO A 162 4.49 17.18 -13.35
CA PRO A 162 4.12 17.50 -14.71
C PRO A 162 5.37 17.97 -15.46
N THR A 163 5.63 17.40 -16.63
CA THR A 163 6.45 18.02 -17.68
C THR A 163 5.57 18.87 -18.56
#